data_AF-A0A553C7L4-F1
#
_entry.id   AF-A0A553C7L4-F1
#
_cell.length_a   1.000
_cell.length_b   1.000
_cell.length_c   1.000
_cell.angle_alpha   90.00
_cell.angle_beta   90.00
_cell.angle_gamma   90.00
#
_symmetry.space_group_name_H-M   'P 1'
#
loop_
_entity.id
_entity.type
_entity.pdbx_description
1 polymer ?
#
loop_
_entity_poly.entity_id
_entity_poly.type
_entity_poly.pdbx_seq_one_letter_code
_entity_poly.pdbx_strand_id
1 'polypeptide(L)'
;MKNSMYDYFLSEKVKEKSEKIIIYVSIASFLLHLLLIGLVNLNIITISHHSKLLSNPIAAIYTPFSFILIYEVYLLLYYLPKSTSIYIGKQYEIISLIVIRRIFKDLSNLEFSTNWFSIKSDILFTIDLVAILLMFYLIYVFYRDIKSNSQIETEIIKPEIIKFISLKKAIATFLVPVFLALSVYSLGHWLYESFFSVTKIVTDIKDINKVFFDDFFTILILVDVLLLLFSFLHSDKFNSVIRNSGFIISTILIKLSFNTEGIINIVLIILAIVFGVVILKIHNLYESAEK
;
A
#
# COMPACT_ATOMS: atom_id res chain seq x y z
N MET A 1 4.57 26.08 -15.05
CA MET A 1 4.02 26.79 -13.87
C MET A 1 4.52 26.09 -12.62
N LYS A 2 5.27 26.80 -11.76
CA LYS A 2 5.76 26.30 -10.48
C LYS A 2 4.57 26.21 -9.53
N ASN A 3 4.00 25.02 -9.37
CA ASN A 3 2.83 24.84 -8.52
C ASN A 3 3.34 24.79 -7.08
N SER A 4 3.40 25.94 -6.40
CA SER A 4 4.12 26.11 -5.12
C SER A 4 3.69 25.11 -4.05
N MET A 5 2.41 24.73 -4.03
CA MET A 5 1.87 23.71 -3.11
C MET A 5 2.33 22.29 -3.47
N TYR A 6 2.43 21.95 -4.76
CA TYR A 6 2.94 20.64 -5.18
C TYR A 6 4.40 20.46 -4.74
N ASP A 7 5.24 21.48 -4.97
CA ASP A 7 6.65 21.43 -4.57
C ASP A 7 6.81 21.37 -3.04
N TYR A 8 5.87 21.97 -2.30
CA TYR A 8 5.84 21.96 -0.84
C TYR A 8 5.47 20.59 -0.24
N PHE A 9 4.57 19.84 -0.86
CA PHE A 9 4.10 18.55 -0.33
C PHE A 9 4.71 17.31 -1.00
N LEU A 10 5.06 17.39 -2.29
CA LEU A 10 5.35 16.25 -3.16
C LEU A 10 6.65 16.40 -3.98
N SER A 11 7.61 17.19 -3.48
CA SER A 11 8.96 17.25 -4.06
C SER A 11 9.86 16.11 -3.55
N GLU A 12 10.93 15.79 -4.31
CA GLU A 12 11.89 14.74 -3.92
C GLU A 12 12.49 15.00 -2.54
N LYS A 13 12.84 16.26 -2.25
CA LYS A 13 13.39 16.68 -0.95
C LYS A 13 12.41 16.41 0.19
N VAL A 14 11.13 16.67 -0.02
CA VAL A 14 10.07 16.43 0.98
C VAL A 14 9.87 14.93 1.16
N LYS A 15 9.83 14.16 0.07
CA LYS A 15 9.77 12.70 0.12
C LYS A 15 10.92 12.10 0.96
N GLU A 16 12.17 12.46 0.67
CA GLU A 16 13.35 11.97 1.41
C GLU A 16 13.34 12.39 2.88
N LYS A 17 12.89 13.62 3.15
CA LYS A 17 12.78 14.13 4.53
C LYS A 17 11.69 13.39 5.31
N SER A 18 10.52 13.20 4.71
CA SER A 18 9.39 12.46 5.30
C SER A 18 9.76 11.00 5.56
N GLU A 19 10.49 10.37 4.64
CA GLU A 19 11.02 9.00 4.81
C GLU A 19 11.88 8.90 6.06
N LYS A 20 12.89 9.77 6.18
CA LYS A 20 13.78 9.80 7.35
C LYS A 20 13.01 10.03 8.64
N ILE A 21 12.07 10.97 8.67
CA ILE A 21 11.25 11.26 9.85
C ILE A 21 10.45 10.02 10.26
N ILE A 22 9.75 9.38 9.31
CA ILE A 22 8.94 8.18 9.58
C ILE A 22 9.82 7.03 10.08
N ILE A 23 11.00 6.82 9.49
CA ILE A 23 11.95 5.78 9.94
C ILE A 23 12.37 6.04 11.39
N TYR A 24 12.78 7.27 11.74
CA TYR A 24 13.16 7.59 13.12
C TYR A 24 12.00 7.42 14.10
N VAL A 25 10.79 7.86 13.73
CA VAL A 25 9.58 7.66 14.55
C VAL A 25 9.28 6.16 14.73
N SER A 26 9.45 5.37 13.66
CA SER A 26 9.22 3.92 13.68
C SER A 26 10.21 3.22 14.62
N ILE A 27 11.50 3.56 14.54
CA ILE A 27 12.54 3.01 15.42
C ILE A 27 12.28 3.41 16.88
N ALA A 28 12.02 4.68 17.15
CA ALA A 28 11.74 5.17 18.50
C ALA A 28 10.51 4.47 19.09
N SER A 29 9.43 4.34 18.31
CA SER A 29 8.20 3.69 18.74
C SER A 29 8.38 2.19 18.96
N PHE A 30 9.21 1.52 18.15
CA PHE A 30 9.57 0.12 18.35
C PHE A 30 10.32 -0.10 19.67
N LEU A 31 11.36 0.71 19.93
CA LEU A 31 12.13 0.64 21.17
C LEU A 31 11.27 0.94 22.39
N LEU A 32 10.41 1.95 22.30
CA LEU A 32 9.45 2.27 23.37
C LEU A 32 8.50 1.09 23.63
N HIS A 33 7.97 0.47 22.58
CA HIS A 33 7.07 -0.68 22.72
C HIS A 33 7.77 -1.88 23.36
N LEU A 34 9.00 -2.19 22.96
CA LEU A 34 9.81 -3.23 23.61
C LEU A 34 10.10 -2.93 25.08
N LEU A 35 10.40 -1.67 25.41
CA LEU A 35 10.60 -1.24 26.78
C LEU A 35 9.34 -1.46 27.62
N LEU A 36 8.16 -1.11 27.09
CA LEU A 36 6.89 -1.37 27.76
C LEU A 36 6.64 -2.87 27.99
N ILE A 37 6.91 -3.72 26.99
CA ILE A 37 6.84 -5.18 27.14
C ILE A 37 7.77 -5.66 28.27
N GLY A 38 9.01 -5.15 28.31
CA GLY A 38 9.97 -5.46 29.36
C GLY A 38 9.48 -5.06 30.75
N LEU A 39 8.93 -3.86 30.91
CA LEU A 39 8.40 -3.38 32.19
C LEU A 39 7.19 -4.19 32.67
N VAL A 40 6.32 -4.64 31.75
CA VAL A 40 5.19 -5.51 32.07
C VAL A 40 5.68 -6.90 32.50
N ASN A 41 6.62 -7.50 31.76
CA ASN A 41 7.18 -8.82 32.09
C ASN A 41 7.93 -8.83 33.42
N LEU A 42 8.50 -7.70 33.83
CA LEU A 42 9.15 -7.52 35.14
C LEU A 42 8.17 -7.21 36.27
N ASN A 43 6.85 -7.19 36.01
CA ASN A 43 5.80 -6.80 36.95
C ASN A 43 5.98 -5.39 37.56
N ILE A 44 6.77 -4.51 36.92
CA ILE A 44 6.94 -3.11 37.35
C ILE A 44 5.67 -2.31 37.07
N ILE A 45 5.00 -2.63 35.95
CA ILE A 45 3.72 -2.06 35.57
C ILE A 45 2.69 -3.19 35.56
N THR A 46 1.72 -3.14 36.47
CA THR A 46 0.56 -4.04 36.46
C THR A 46 -0.49 -3.47 35.53
N ILE A 47 -0.55 -4.00 34.31
CA ILE A 47 -1.67 -3.73 33.42
C ILE A 47 -2.78 -4.71 33.79
N SER A 48 -3.94 -4.17 34.17
CA SER A 48 -5.10 -4.91 34.67
C SER A 48 -5.67 -5.95 33.68
N HIS A 49 -5.21 -5.93 32.42
CA HIS A 49 -5.49 -6.95 31.42
C HIS A 49 -4.23 -7.33 30.63
N HIS A 50 -4.04 -8.62 30.39
CA HIS A 50 -3.09 -9.14 29.40
C HIS A 50 -3.45 -8.66 28.00
N SER A 51 -3.05 -7.44 27.62
CA SER A 51 -3.08 -7.04 26.23
C SER A 51 -2.10 -7.91 25.46
N LYS A 52 -2.58 -8.64 24.43
CA LYS A 52 -1.70 -9.49 23.61
C LYS A 52 -0.53 -8.71 23.01
N LEU A 53 -0.71 -7.40 22.77
CA LEU A 53 0.32 -6.46 22.31
C LEU A 53 1.53 -6.40 23.25
N LEU A 54 1.31 -6.43 24.57
CA LEU A 54 2.38 -6.36 25.55
C LEU A 54 2.86 -7.73 26.04
N SER A 55 2.32 -8.82 25.45
CA SER A 55 2.60 -10.19 25.88
C SER A 55 3.75 -10.87 25.14
N ASN A 56 4.02 -10.47 23.88
CA ASN A 56 5.02 -11.12 23.04
C ASN A 56 5.93 -10.05 22.40
N PRO A 57 7.27 -10.10 22.59
CA PRO A 57 8.22 -9.21 21.91
C PRO A 57 8.07 -9.18 20.38
N ILE A 58 7.63 -10.28 19.76
CA ILE A 58 7.38 -10.34 18.31
C ILE A 58 6.22 -9.41 17.93
N ALA A 59 5.24 -9.18 18.82
CA ALA A 59 4.16 -8.23 18.61
C ALA A 59 4.64 -6.76 18.53
N ALA A 60 5.84 -6.45 19.04
CA ALA A 60 6.39 -5.09 18.93
C ALA A 60 6.74 -4.70 17.49
N ILE A 61 7.03 -5.69 16.63
CA ILE A 61 7.40 -5.50 15.22
C ILE A 61 6.31 -4.73 14.44
N TYR A 62 5.07 -4.75 14.91
CA TYR A 62 3.92 -4.16 14.24
C TYR A 62 3.87 -2.65 14.34
N THR A 63 4.36 -2.09 15.45
CA THR A 63 4.38 -0.66 15.69
C THR A 63 5.18 0.09 14.62
N PRO A 64 6.45 -0.26 14.32
CA PRO A 64 7.17 0.42 13.25
C PRO A 64 6.49 0.22 11.89
N PHE A 65 5.94 -0.97 11.60
CA PHE A 65 5.21 -1.20 10.35
C PHE A 65 3.97 -0.32 10.21
N SER A 66 3.22 -0.03 11.28
CA SER A 66 2.08 0.89 11.24
C SER A 66 2.48 2.31 10.83
N PHE A 67 3.64 2.79 11.27
CA PHE A 67 4.15 4.12 10.88
C PHE A 67 4.68 4.14 9.44
N ILE A 68 5.45 3.11 9.05
CA ILE A 68 5.97 2.96 7.68
C ILE A 68 4.83 2.93 6.66
N LEU A 69 3.72 2.28 7.02
CA LEU A 69 2.52 2.17 6.18
C LEU A 69 1.97 3.52 5.72
N ILE A 70 1.97 4.53 6.60
CA ILE A 70 1.47 5.86 6.27
C ILE A 70 2.37 6.53 5.25
N TYR A 71 3.68 6.35 5.40
CA TYR A 71 4.63 6.83 4.42
C TYR A 71 4.47 6.14 3.07
N GLU A 72 4.25 4.83 3.07
CA GLU A 72 3.94 4.05 1.87
C GLU A 72 2.71 4.61 1.14
N VAL A 73 1.64 4.93 1.86
CA VAL A 73 0.44 5.52 1.24
C VAL A 73 0.68 6.94 0.75
N TYR A 74 1.45 7.73 1.49
CA TYR A 74 1.93 9.03 0.99
C TYR A 74 2.70 8.88 -0.35
N LEU A 75 3.48 7.81 -0.51
CA LEU A 75 4.16 7.55 -1.79
C LEU A 75 3.16 7.37 -2.94
N LEU A 76 1.96 6.82 -2.73
CA LEU A 76 0.95 6.74 -3.80
C LEU A 76 0.61 8.12 -4.36
N LEU A 77 0.43 9.11 -3.49
CA LEU A 77 0.17 10.50 -3.92
C LEU A 77 1.36 11.11 -4.65
N TYR A 78 2.57 10.84 -4.17
CA TYR A 78 3.81 11.30 -4.81
C TYR A 78 4.04 10.66 -6.19
N TYR A 79 3.63 9.39 -6.38
CA TYR A 79 3.79 8.66 -7.64
C TYR A 79 2.62 8.83 -8.61
N LEU A 80 1.44 9.27 -8.16
CA LEU A 80 0.27 9.60 -8.99
C LEU A 80 0.58 10.49 -10.21
N PRO A 81 1.37 11.58 -10.09
CA PRO A 81 1.75 12.42 -11.24
C PRO A 81 2.74 11.79 -12.21
N LYS A 82 3.29 10.60 -11.91
CA LYS A 82 4.18 9.87 -12.82
C LYS A 82 3.36 9.06 -13.85
N SER A 83 4.01 8.17 -14.58
CA SER A 83 3.32 7.29 -15.51
C SER A 83 2.39 6.35 -14.76
N THR A 84 1.23 6.02 -15.36
CA THR A 84 0.22 5.16 -14.73
C THR A 84 0.79 3.79 -14.35
N SER A 85 1.68 3.23 -15.18
CA SER A 85 2.37 1.97 -14.88
C SER A 85 3.25 2.06 -13.63
N ILE A 86 4.02 3.14 -13.46
CA ILE A 86 4.86 3.32 -12.27
C ILE A 86 3.98 3.52 -11.02
N TYR A 87 2.92 4.33 -11.12
CA TYR A 87 1.97 4.55 -10.03
C TYR A 87 1.32 3.23 -9.56
N ILE A 88 0.86 2.40 -10.49
CA ILE A 88 0.26 1.08 -10.18
C ILE A 88 1.29 0.09 -9.63
N GLY A 89 2.52 0.10 -10.16
CA GLY A 89 3.61 -0.70 -9.60
C GLY A 89 3.85 -0.38 -8.13
N LYS A 90 3.76 0.90 -7.74
CA LYS A 90 3.84 1.30 -6.32
C LYS A 90 2.64 0.83 -5.50
N GLN A 91 1.43 0.75 -6.06
CA GLN A 91 0.31 0.10 -5.36
C GLN A 91 0.59 -1.38 -5.09
N TYR A 92 1.20 -2.10 -6.05
CA TYR A 92 1.59 -3.51 -5.88
C TYR A 92 2.66 -3.71 -4.81
N GLU A 93 3.64 -2.81 -4.73
CA GLU A 93 4.63 -2.83 -3.64
C GLU A 93 3.96 -2.67 -2.27
N ILE A 94 3.07 -1.68 -2.14
CA ILE A 94 2.42 -1.36 -0.87
C ILE A 94 1.51 -2.51 -0.42
N ILE A 95 0.71 -3.09 -1.32
CA ILE A 95 -0.12 -4.24 -0.95
C ILE A 95 0.74 -5.45 -0.55
N SER A 96 1.93 -5.62 -1.13
CA SER A 96 2.88 -6.66 -0.72
C SER A 96 3.42 -6.41 0.68
N LEU A 97 3.77 -5.17 1.01
CA LEU A 97 4.24 -4.77 2.33
C LEU A 97 3.14 -4.95 3.39
N ILE A 98 1.88 -4.70 3.04
CA ILE A 98 0.72 -5.01 3.89
C ILE A 98 0.60 -6.51 4.17
N VAL A 99 0.74 -7.36 3.15
CA VAL A 99 0.68 -8.82 3.33
C VAL A 99 1.83 -9.31 4.22
N ILE A 100 3.06 -8.82 4.02
CA ILE A 100 4.22 -9.16 4.89
C ILE A 100 3.95 -8.82 6.35
N ARG A 101 3.35 -7.66 6.62
CA ARG A 101 2.99 -7.27 7.97
C ARG A 101 2.00 -8.23 8.61
N ARG A 102 1.03 -8.73 7.84
CA ARG A 102 0.08 -9.76 8.28
C ARG A 102 0.75 -11.12 8.51
N ILE A 103 1.87 -11.40 7.87
CA ILE A 103 2.68 -12.59 8.18
C ILE A 103 3.36 -12.44 9.55
N PHE A 104 3.93 -11.27 9.88
CA PHE A 104 4.55 -11.02 11.20
C PHE A 104 3.53 -10.99 12.36
N LYS A 105 2.38 -10.33 12.17
CA LYS A 105 1.10 -11.03 12.24
C LYS A 105 0.94 -12.34 12.99
N ASP A 106 0.59 -13.28 12.14
CA ASP A 106 0.21 -14.61 12.47
C ASP A 106 1.41 -15.33 13.12
N LEU A 107 2.67 -14.98 12.75
CA LEU A 107 3.90 -15.47 13.39
C LEU A 107 3.91 -15.27 14.93
N SER A 108 3.49 -14.10 15.43
CA SER A 108 3.44 -13.86 16.88
C SER A 108 2.39 -14.69 17.64
N ASN A 109 1.44 -15.31 16.90
CA ASN A 109 0.34 -16.11 17.42
C ASN A 109 0.44 -17.59 17.03
N LEU A 110 1.52 -18.02 16.36
CA LEU A 110 1.67 -19.41 15.93
C LEU A 110 1.85 -20.34 17.14
N GLU A 111 1.09 -21.42 17.15
CA GLU A 111 1.30 -22.55 18.05
C GLU A 111 2.15 -23.59 17.31
N PHE A 112 3.39 -23.83 17.76
CA PHE A 112 4.22 -24.89 17.19
C PHE A 112 3.69 -26.27 17.60
N SER A 113 2.65 -26.73 16.92
CA SER A 113 2.05 -28.06 17.14
C SER A 113 2.44 -29.03 16.03
N THR A 114 2.43 -30.33 16.33
CA THR A 114 2.65 -31.40 15.34
C THR A 114 1.51 -31.54 14.32
N ASN A 115 0.38 -30.86 14.55
CA ASN A 115 -0.82 -30.90 13.69
C ASN A 115 -0.95 -29.64 12.82
N TRP A 116 0.17 -29.15 12.26
CA TRP A 116 0.26 -27.93 11.44
C TRP A 116 -0.83 -27.82 10.36
N PHE A 117 -1.15 -28.92 9.66
CA PHE A 117 -2.17 -28.94 8.60
C PHE A 117 -3.61 -29.15 9.09
N SER A 118 -3.82 -29.28 10.40
CA SER A 118 -5.16 -29.34 10.99
C SER A 118 -5.59 -27.98 11.56
N ILE A 119 -4.63 -27.08 11.79
CA ILE A 119 -4.88 -25.75 12.33
C ILE A 119 -5.07 -24.78 11.17
N LYS A 120 -6.28 -24.22 11.05
CA LYS A 120 -6.67 -23.34 9.95
C LYS A 120 -5.81 -22.06 9.87
N SER A 121 -5.37 -21.51 11.01
CA SER A 121 -4.46 -20.34 11.05
C SER A 121 -3.09 -20.66 10.44
N ASP A 122 -2.56 -21.85 10.67
CA ASP A 122 -1.21 -22.23 10.25
C ASP A 122 -1.17 -22.52 8.75
N ILE A 123 -2.26 -23.06 8.21
CA ILE A 123 -2.46 -23.19 6.76
C ILE A 123 -2.55 -21.81 6.10
N LEU A 124 -3.32 -20.88 6.67
CA LEU A 124 -3.41 -19.50 6.15
C LEU A 124 -2.03 -18.82 6.16
N PHE A 125 -1.27 -18.96 7.24
CA PHE A 125 0.11 -18.48 7.32
C PHE A 125 0.99 -19.06 6.21
N THR A 126 0.88 -20.36 5.94
CA THR A 126 1.62 -21.02 4.85
C THR A 126 1.23 -20.48 3.47
N ILE A 127 -0.07 -20.26 3.25
CA ILE A 127 -0.58 -19.65 2.00
C ILE A 127 -0.04 -18.23 1.83
N ASP A 128 -0.04 -17.43 2.90
CA ASP A 128 0.46 -16.06 2.89
C ASP A 128 1.98 -16.02 2.56
N LEU A 129 2.77 -16.96 3.08
CA LEU A 129 4.19 -17.10 2.74
C LEU A 129 4.44 -17.44 1.26
N VAL A 130 3.64 -18.34 0.69
CA VAL A 130 3.77 -18.67 -0.75
C VAL A 130 3.31 -17.50 -1.62
N ALA A 131 2.20 -16.86 -1.22
CA ALA A 131 1.64 -15.72 -1.92
C ALA A 131 2.64 -14.57 -2.00
N ILE A 132 3.34 -14.24 -0.92
CA ILE A 132 4.27 -13.11 -0.94
C ILE A 132 5.46 -13.33 -1.89
N LEU A 133 5.99 -14.55 -1.98
CA LEU A 133 7.04 -14.90 -2.94
C LEU A 133 6.55 -14.73 -4.38
N LEU A 134 5.32 -15.18 -4.67
CA LEU A 134 4.70 -15.00 -5.97
C LEU A 134 4.47 -13.52 -6.29
N MET A 135 3.99 -12.74 -5.32
CA MET A 135 3.77 -11.29 -5.48
C MET A 135 5.07 -10.57 -5.81
N PHE A 136 6.16 -10.84 -5.09
CA PHE A 136 7.47 -10.27 -5.38
C PHE A 136 7.97 -10.62 -6.79
N TYR A 137 7.82 -11.88 -7.20
CA TYR A 137 8.17 -12.29 -8.55
C TYR A 137 7.34 -11.56 -9.61
N LEU A 138 6.01 -11.45 -9.42
CA LEU A 138 5.13 -10.75 -10.36
C LEU A 138 5.44 -9.25 -10.43
N ILE A 139 5.75 -8.61 -9.31
CA ILE A 139 6.16 -7.20 -9.28
C ILE A 139 7.50 -7.00 -10.00
N TYR A 140 8.46 -7.91 -9.81
CA TYR A 140 9.70 -7.89 -10.58
C TYR A 140 9.43 -7.97 -12.08
N VAL A 141 8.58 -8.91 -12.52
CA VAL A 141 8.17 -9.05 -13.92
C VAL A 141 7.51 -7.77 -14.42
N PHE A 142 6.61 -7.17 -13.64
CA PHE A 142 5.93 -5.93 -13.97
C PHE A 142 6.93 -4.79 -14.23
N TYR A 143 7.88 -4.56 -13.32
CA TYR A 143 8.88 -3.50 -13.48
C TYR A 143 9.87 -3.77 -14.62
N ARG A 144 10.24 -5.03 -14.85
CA ARG A 144 11.04 -5.42 -16.00
C ARG A 144 10.32 -5.03 -17.31
N ASP A 145 9.03 -5.32 -17.40
CA ASP A 145 8.23 -5.05 -18.60
C ASP A 145 7.98 -3.54 -18.79
N ILE A 146 7.95 -2.73 -17.71
CA ILE A 146 7.98 -1.25 -17.81
C ILE A 146 9.32 -0.78 -18.42
N LYS A 147 10.44 -1.29 -17.90
CA LYS A 147 11.78 -0.84 -18.31
C LYS A 147 12.08 -1.19 -19.77
N SER A 148 11.63 -2.37 -20.22
CA SER A 148 11.79 -2.81 -21.61
C SER A 148 11.20 -1.83 -22.63
N ASN A 149 10.13 -1.11 -22.28
CA ASN A 149 9.50 -0.16 -23.18
C ASN A 149 10.10 1.25 -23.08
N SER A 150 10.64 1.61 -21.91
CA SER A 150 11.24 2.94 -21.66
C SER A 150 12.50 3.25 -22.48
N GLN A 151 13.13 2.25 -23.11
CA GLN A 151 14.30 2.44 -23.98
C GLN A 151 13.95 3.03 -25.37
N ILE A 152 12.68 3.30 -25.64
CA ILE A 152 12.17 3.60 -26.98
C ILE A 152 11.69 5.06 -27.12
N GLU A 153 11.39 5.77 -26.02
CA GLU A 153 10.79 7.11 -26.09
C GLU A 153 11.82 8.24 -25.94
N THR A 154 12.49 8.60 -27.03
CA THR A 154 12.86 9.99 -27.29
C THR A 154 11.69 10.70 -27.99
N GLU A 155 10.51 10.76 -27.36
CA GLU A 155 9.39 11.53 -27.91
C GLU A 155 9.46 12.98 -27.41
N ILE A 156 9.36 13.91 -28.37
CA ILE A 156 9.21 15.34 -28.13
C ILE A 156 7.99 15.55 -27.22
N ILE A 157 8.19 16.12 -26.02
CA ILE A 157 7.11 16.35 -25.05
C ILE A 157 6.08 17.32 -25.68
N LYS A 158 4.98 16.79 -26.18
CA LYS A 158 3.87 17.59 -26.73
C LYS A 158 3.25 18.46 -25.63
N PRO A 159 2.78 19.68 -25.95
CA PRO A 159 2.17 20.58 -24.96
C PRO A 159 0.92 19.99 -24.26
N GLU A 160 0.21 19.08 -24.90
CA GLU A 160 -0.92 18.33 -24.32
C GLU A 160 -0.50 17.41 -23.17
N ILE A 161 0.66 16.77 -23.29
CA ILE A 161 1.25 15.92 -22.24
C ILE A 161 1.59 16.78 -21.01
N ILE A 162 2.10 18.00 -21.23
CA ILE A 162 2.42 18.94 -20.14
C ILE A 162 1.16 19.34 -19.37
N LYS A 163 0.04 19.60 -20.08
CA LYS A 163 -1.25 19.90 -19.45
C LYS A 163 -1.76 18.72 -18.62
N PHE A 164 -1.71 17.50 -19.16
CA PHE A 164 -2.13 16.31 -18.42
C PHE A 164 -1.28 16.05 -17.16
N ILE A 165 0.05 16.24 -17.24
CA ILE A 165 0.93 16.16 -16.08
C ILE A 165 0.55 17.22 -15.03
N SER A 166 0.24 18.45 -15.46
CA SER A 166 -0.16 19.51 -14.54
C SER A 166 -1.47 19.20 -13.80
N LEU A 167 -2.43 18.58 -14.49
CA LEU A 167 -3.68 18.09 -13.88
C LEU A 167 -3.40 17.03 -12.81
N LYS A 168 -2.58 16.01 -13.14
CA LYS A 168 -2.20 14.99 -12.16
C LYS A 168 -1.53 15.59 -10.92
N LYS A 169 -0.65 16.58 -11.10
CA LYS A 169 -0.01 17.30 -9.98
C LYS A 169 -1.02 18.05 -9.12
N ALA A 170 -2.01 18.70 -9.74
CA ALA A 170 -3.08 19.39 -9.02
C ALA A 170 -3.93 18.41 -8.20
N ILE A 171 -4.34 17.29 -8.80
CA ILE A 171 -5.10 16.22 -8.13
C ILE A 171 -4.30 15.64 -6.96
N ALA A 172 -3.03 15.29 -7.19
CA ALA A 172 -2.17 14.77 -6.12
C ALA A 172 -2.05 15.74 -4.95
N THR A 173 -1.90 17.04 -5.23
CA THR A 173 -1.82 18.08 -4.19
C THR A 173 -3.13 18.20 -3.41
N PHE A 174 -4.28 18.11 -4.09
CA PHE A 174 -5.60 18.14 -3.44
C PHE A 174 -5.86 16.91 -2.56
N LEU A 175 -5.31 15.75 -2.93
CA LEU A 175 -5.44 14.53 -2.13
C LEU A 175 -4.60 14.55 -0.84
N VAL A 176 -3.54 15.36 -0.76
CA VAL A 176 -2.68 15.40 0.44
C VAL A 176 -3.46 15.78 1.71
N PRO A 177 -4.26 16.87 1.74
CA PRO A 177 -5.10 17.18 2.91
C PRO A 177 -6.07 16.06 3.28
N VAL A 178 -6.69 15.40 2.30
CA VAL A 178 -7.63 14.29 2.53
C VAL A 178 -6.91 13.10 3.15
N PHE A 179 -5.75 12.75 2.61
CA PHE A 179 -4.87 11.73 3.17
C PHE A 179 -4.43 12.05 4.60
N LEU A 180 -4.04 13.29 4.89
CA LEU A 180 -3.65 13.70 6.24
C LEU A 180 -4.81 13.58 7.23
N ALA A 181 -6.02 14.00 6.83
CA ALA A 181 -7.22 13.85 7.66
C ALA A 181 -7.53 12.38 7.97
N LEU A 182 -7.52 11.52 6.96
CA LEU A 182 -7.73 10.07 7.13
C LEU A 182 -6.63 9.43 7.99
N SER A 183 -5.38 9.83 7.78
CA SER A 183 -4.23 9.31 8.55
C SER A 183 -4.33 9.68 10.02
N VAL A 184 -4.66 10.95 10.32
CA VAL A 184 -4.83 11.43 11.71
C VAL A 184 -6.03 10.74 12.37
N TYR A 185 -7.16 10.63 11.68
CA TYR A 185 -8.34 9.93 12.20
C TYR A 185 -8.05 8.47 12.51
N SER A 186 -7.48 7.73 11.55
CA SER A 186 -7.20 6.30 11.69
C SER A 186 -6.12 6.00 12.73
N LEU A 187 -5.01 6.75 12.73
CA LEU A 187 -3.98 6.63 13.76
C LEU A 187 -4.50 7.01 15.15
N GLY A 188 -5.24 8.11 15.25
CA GLY A 188 -5.79 8.60 16.51
C GLY A 188 -6.74 7.57 17.13
N HIS A 189 -7.63 7.01 16.32
CA HIS A 189 -8.51 5.92 16.71
C HIS A 189 -7.72 4.70 17.18
N TRP A 190 -6.74 4.25 16.40
CA TRP A 190 -5.91 3.11 16.77
C TRP A 190 -5.14 3.31 18.07
N LEU A 191 -4.52 4.47 18.27
CA LEU A 191 -3.79 4.80 19.49
C LEU A 191 -4.73 4.83 20.69
N TYR A 192 -5.92 5.42 20.53
CA TYR A 192 -6.94 5.45 21.57
C TYR A 192 -7.39 4.03 21.95
N GLU A 193 -7.73 3.20 20.97
CA GLU A 193 -8.18 1.83 21.24
C GLU A 193 -7.09 0.94 21.82
N SER A 194 -5.86 1.04 21.29
CA SER A 194 -4.75 0.17 21.71
C SER A 194 -4.28 0.44 23.13
N PHE A 195 -4.41 1.68 23.63
CA PHE A 195 -3.88 2.08 24.93
C PHE A 195 -4.96 2.44 25.96
N PHE A 196 -6.16 2.87 25.54
CA PHE A 196 -7.18 3.42 26.44
C PHE A 196 -8.54 2.70 26.43
N SER A 197 -8.87 1.88 25.42
CA SER A 197 -10.14 1.12 25.40
C SER A 197 -10.02 -0.23 26.12
N VAL A 198 -10.91 -0.47 27.08
CA VAL A 198 -10.99 -1.69 27.93
C VAL A 198 -11.74 -2.83 27.21
N THR A 199 -12.34 -2.58 26.05
CA THR A 199 -13.27 -3.51 25.40
C THR A 199 -12.73 -3.99 24.05
N LYS A 200 -12.35 -5.28 23.98
CA LYS A 200 -12.11 -6.08 22.74
C LYS A 200 -10.87 -5.80 21.86
N ILE A 201 -9.71 -5.55 22.47
CA ILE A 201 -8.39 -5.35 21.80
C ILE A 201 -7.94 -6.47 20.81
N VAL A 202 -8.58 -7.65 20.76
CA VAL A 202 -8.10 -8.79 19.94
C VAL A 202 -8.63 -8.76 18.50
N THR A 203 -9.71 -8.02 18.19
CA THR A 203 -10.26 -7.92 16.83
C THR A 203 -9.76 -6.70 16.03
N ASP A 204 -9.28 -5.66 16.71
CA ASP A 204 -9.36 -4.28 16.18
C ASP A 204 -8.09 -3.77 15.45
N ILE A 205 -6.95 -4.48 15.53
CA ILE A 205 -5.77 -4.14 14.70
C ILE A 205 -6.07 -4.33 13.20
N LYS A 206 -7.08 -5.16 12.86
CA LYS A 206 -7.60 -5.25 11.50
C LYS A 206 -8.27 -3.95 11.05
N ASP A 207 -8.86 -3.17 11.95
CA ASP A 207 -9.70 -2.03 11.60
C ASP A 207 -8.91 -0.80 11.14
N ILE A 208 -7.70 -0.55 11.65
CA ILE A 208 -6.87 0.57 11.15
C ILE A 208 -6.60 0.40 9.66
N ASN A 209 -6.11 -0.79 9.29
CA ASN A 209 -5.74 -1.08 7.92
C ASN A 209 -7.01 -1.10 7.07
N LYS A 210 -8.06 -1.75 7.56
CA LYS A 210 -9.30 -1.89 6.80
C LYS A 210 -9.96 -0.53 6.55
N VAL A 211 -10.16 0.29 7.58
CA VAL A 211 -10.85 1.58 7.45
C VAL A 211 -10.01 2.57 6.65
N PHE A 212 -8.72 2.73 6.99
CA PHE A 212 -7.86 3.67 6.27
C PHE A 212 -7.68 3.30 4.80
N PHE A 213 -7.35 2.04 4.51
CA PHE A 213 -7.10 1.62 3.13
C PHE A 213 -8.37 1.51 2.31
N ASP A 214 -9.49 1.04 2.87
CA ASP A 214 -10.74 0.94 2.11
C ASP A 214 -11.23 2.31 1.66
N ASP A 215 -11.23 3.29 2.57
CA ASP A 215 -11.64 4.67 2.26
C ASP A 215 -10.67 5.33 1.29
N PHE A 216 -9.36 5.20 1.54
CA PHE A 216 -8.35 5.82 0.69
C PHE A 216 -8.34 5.23 -0.72
N PHE A 217 -8.43 3.91 -0.87
CA PHE A 217 -8.49 3.28 -2.20
C PHE A 217 -9.79 3.58 -2.92
N THR A 218 -10.91 3.78 -2.21
CA THR A 218 -12.15 4.26 -2.84
C THR A 218 -11.95 5.62 -3.51
N ILE A 219 -11.27 6.55 -2.82
CA ILE A 219 -10.93 7.86 -3.38
C ILE A 219 -9.97 7.73 -4.56
N LEU A 220 -8.95 6.85 -4.45
CA LEU A 220 -8.03 6.60 -5.56
C LEU A 220 -8.72 6.05 -6.79
N ILE A 221 -9.69 5.13 -6.66
CA ILE A 221 -10.46 4.62 -7.79
C ILE A 221 -11.20 5.75 -8.51
N LEU A 222 -11.86 6.64 -7.77
CA LEU A 222 -12.56 7.79 -8.36
C LEU A 222 -11.60 8.71 -9.11
N VAL A 223 -10.41 8.94 -8.53
CA VAL A 223 -9.36 9.74 -9.15
C VAL A 223 -8.78 9.06 -10.39
N ASP A 224 -8.53 7.75 -10.35
CA ASP A 224 -8.00 7.00 -11.49
C ASP A 224 -9.00 7.01 -12.66
N VAL A 225 -10.30 6.86 -12.36
CA VAL A 225 -11.38 7.00 -13.37
C VAL A 225 -11.41 8.42 -13.95
N LEU A 226 -11.30 9.46 -13.12
CA LEU A 226 -11.23 10.84 -13.60
C LEU A 226 -10.01 11.05 -14.52
N LEU A 227 -8.84 10.52 -14.13
CA LEU A 227 -7.62 10.59 -14.92
C LEU A 227 -7.75 9.85 -16.26
N LEU A 228 -8.46 8.71 -16.30
CA LEU A 228 -8.76 8.00 -17.54
C LEU A 228 -9.62 8.84 -18.48
N LEU A 229 -10.70 9.45 -17.97
CA LEU A 229 -11.58 10.31 -18.77
C LEU A 229 -10.81 11.51 -19.34
N PHE A 230 -9.95 12.13 -18.54
CA PHE A 230 -9.07 13.20 -19.01
C PHE A 230 -8.01 12.73 -20.00
N SER A 231 -7.54 11.48 -19.87
CA SER A 231 -6.61 10.88 -20.83
C SER A 231 -7.24 10.75 -22.22
N PHE A 232 -8.54 10.43 -22.31
CA PHE A 232 -9.26 10.38 -23.60
C PHE A 232 -9.35 11.74 -24.28
N LEU A 233 -9.38 12.84 -23.52
CA LEU A 233 -9.39 14.18 -24.12
C LEU A 233 -8.06 14.56 -24.80
N HIS A 234 -6.98 13.80 -24.58
CA HIS A 234 -5.63 14.16 -25.02
C HIS A 234 -4.89 13.02 -25.77
N SER A 235 -5.43 11.80 -25.79
CA SER A 235 -4.81 10.66 -26.49
C SER A 235 -5.83 9.57 -26.80
N ASP A 236 -6.02 9.29 -28.10
CA ASP A 236 -6.95 8.28 -28.62
C ASP A 236 -6.29 6.92 -28.91
N LYS A 237 -5.07 6.66 -28.42
CA LYS A 237 -4.40 5.37 -28.65
C LYS A 237 -5.11 4.26 -27.88
N PHE A 238 -5.78 3.36 -28.59
CA PHE A 238 -6.52 2.23 -28.04
C PHE A 238 -5.70 1.38 -27.06
N ASN A 239 -4.42 1.12 -27.36
CA ASN A 239 -3.52 0.36 -26.49
C ASN A 239 -3.27 1.05 -25.13
N SER A 240 -3.30 2.37 -25.07
CA SER A 240 -3.11 3.17 -23.85
C SER A 240 -4.38 3.23 -23.02
N VAL A 241 -5.54 3.25 -23.70
CA VAL A 241 -6.87 3.10 -23.08
C VAL A 241 -6.98 1.76 -22.35
N ILE A 242 -6.72 0.65 -23.05
CA ILE A 242 -6.77 -0.70 -22.46
C ILE A 242 -5.85 -0.78 -21.25
N ARG A 243 -4.62 -0.27 -21.36
CA ARG A 243 -3.65 -0.28 -20.26
C ARG A 243 -4.16 0.45 -19.04
N ASN A 244 -4.61 1.70 -19.20
CA ASN A 244 -5.06 2.53 -18.09
C ASN A 244 -6.37 2.00 -17.47
N SER A 245 -7.32 1.53 -18.29
CA SER A 245 -8.55 0.89 -17.81
C SER A 245 -8.25 -0.41 -17.06
N GLY A 246 -7.33 -1.22 -17.58
CA GLY A 246 -6.92 -2.46 -16.92
C GLY A 246 -6.26 -2.22 -15.57
N PHE A 247 -5.47 -1.16 -15.46
CA PHE A 247 -4.91 -0.72 -14.19
C PHE A 247 -5.96 -0.26 -13.17
N ILE A 248 -7.02 0.43 -13.59
CA ILE A 248 -8.15 0.75 -12.71
C ILE A 248 -8.80 -0.52 -12.18
N ILE A 249 -8.98 -1.55 -13.01
CA ILE A 249 -9.51 -2.85 -12.57
C ILE A 249 -8.59 -3.49 -11.54
N SER A 250 -7.26 -3.43 -11.72
CA SER A 250 -6.30 -3.87 -10.69
C SER A 250 -6.47 -3.09 -9.38
N THR A 251 -6.62 -1.76 -9.41
CA THR A 251 -6.89 -0.94 -8.21
C THR A 251 -8.18 -1.37 -7.50
N ILE A 252 -9.25 -1.64 -8.27
CA ILE A 252 -10.54 -2.13 -7.73
C ILE A 252 -10.38 -3.49 -7.06
N LEU A 253 -9.63 -4.42 -7.67
CA LEU A 253 -9.37 -5.73 -7.07
C LEU A 253 -8.57 -5.61 -5.76
N ILE A 254 -7.61 -4.70 -5.69
CA ILE A 254 -6.89 -4.38 -4.44
C ILE A 254 -7.86 -3.84 -3.39
N LYS A 255 -8.74 -2.90 -3.75
CA LYS A 255 -9.78 -2.36 -2.84
C LYS A 255 -10.70 -3.46 -2.31
N LEU A 256 -11.17 -4.35 -3.19
CA LEU A 256 -12.00 -5.49 -2.78
C LEU A 256 -11.25 -6.41 -1.82
N SER A 257 -9.94 -6.57 -1.99
CA SER A 257 -9.13 -7.37 -1.07
C SER A 257 -9.22 -6.85 0.37
N PHE A 258 -9.18 -5.53 0.61
CA PHE A 258 -9.28 -4.96 1.97
C PHE A 258 -10.61 -5.28 2.68
N ASN A 259 -11.68 -5.56 1.92
CA ASN A 259 -12.99 -5.91 2.48
C ASN A 259 -13.17 -7.40 2.75
N THR A 260 -12.19 -8.22 2.38
CA THR A 260 -12.25 -9.68 2.51
C THR A 260 -11.16 -10.19 3.43
N GLU A 261 -11.33 -11.39 3.95
CA GLU A 261 -10.38 -12.02 4.88
C GLU A 261 -10.02 -13.44 4.44
N GLY A 262 -8.92 -13.96 4.99
CA GLY A 262 -8.43 -15.30 4.68
C GLY A 262 -8.00 -15.45 3.22
N ILE A 263 -8.30 -16.62 2.64
CA ILE A 263 -7.82 -16.99 1.29
C ILE A 263 -8.34 -16.02 0.21
N ILE A 264 -9.58 -15.52 0.35
CA ILE A 264 -10.19 -14.62 -0.64
C ILE A 264 -9.38 -13.32 -0.78
N ASN A 265 -8.89 -12.78 0.35
CA ASN A 265 -8.04 -11.59 0.35
C ASN A 265 -6.79 -11.79 -0.51
N ILE A 266 -6.07 -12.90 -0.28
CA ILE A 266 -4.84 -13.24 -1.02
C ILE A 266 -5.12 -13.46 -2.51
N VAL A 267 -6.19 -14.18 -2.84
CA VAL A 267 -6.56 -14.47 -4.23
C VAL A 267 -6.85 -13.18 -5.00
N LEU A 268 -7.58 -12.24 -4.39
CA LEU A 268 -7.87 -10.94 -5.01
C LEU A 268 -6.60 -10.12 -5.26
N ILE A 269 -5.65 -10.13 -4.31
CA ILE A 269 -4.37 -9.42 -4.45
C ILE A 269 -3.54 -10.01 -5.59
N ILE A 270 -3.37 -11.34 -5.61
CA ILE A 270 -2.63 -12.01 -6.68
C ILE A 270 -3.29 -11.76 -8.03
N LEU A 271 -4.62 -11.88 -8.12
CA LEU A 271 -5.37 -11.62 -9.35
C LEU A 271 -5.16 -10.19 -9.83
N ALA A 272 -5.17 -9.19 -8.94
CA ALA A 272 -4.94 -7.80 -9.27
C ALA A 272 -3.57 -7.57 -9.93
N ILE A 273 -2.52 -8.19 -9.36
CA ILE A 273 -1.14 -8.05 -9.86
C ILE A 273 -0.97 -8.81 -11.17
N VAL A 274 -1.46 -10.05 -11.25
CA VAL A 274 -1.42 -10.86 -12.49
C VAL A 274 -2.12 -10.12 -13.63
N PHE A 275 -3.31 -9.57 -13.36
CA PHE A 275 -4.08 -8.82 -14.34
C PHE A 275 -3.30 -7.61 -14.86
N GLY A 276 -2.67 -6.84 -13.97
CA GLY A 276 -1.83 -5.71 -14.35
C GLY A 276 -0.62 -6.09 -15.18
N VAL A 277 0.07 -7.18 -14.81
CA VAL A 277 1.19 -7.74 -15.59
C VAL A 277 0.75 -8.15 -16.98
N VAL A 278 -0.37 -8.87 -17.11
CA VAL A 278 -0.90 -9.33 -18.40
C VAL A 278 -1.30 -8.14 -19.28
N ILE A 279 -2.02 -7.16 -18.72
CA ILE A 279 -2.41 -5.95 -19.46
C ILE A 279 -1.19 -5.15 -19.93
N LEU A 280 -0.16 -5.00 -19.09
CA LEU A 280 1.06 -4.31 -19.48
C LEU A 280 1.78 -5.06 -20.61
N LYS A 281 1.87 -6.39 -20.54
CA LYS A 281 2.43 -7.21 -21.64
C LYS A 281 1.65 -7.04 -22.94
N ILE A 282 0.31 -7.10 -22.87
CA ILE A 282 -0.54 -6.89 -24.06
C ILE A 282 -0.26 -5.51 -24.66
N HIS A 283 -0.23 -4.46 -23.83
CA HIS A 283 0.10 -3.12 -24.29
C HIS A 283 1.47 -3.04 -24.99
N ASN A 284 2.50 -3.64 -24.40
CA ASN A 284 3.84 -3.68 -24.99
C ASN A 284 3.88 -4.44 -26.33
N LEU A 285 3.06 -5.49 -26.48
CA LEU A 285 2.93 -6.24 -27.74
C LEU A 285 2.28 -5.39 -28.83
N TYR A 286 1.22 -4.63 -28.50
CA TYR A 286 0.60 -3.68 -29.43
C TYR A 286 1.60 -2.61 -29.90
N GLU A 287 2.35 -1.99 -28.99
CA GLU A 287 3.35 -0.99 -29.35
C GLU A 287 4.53 -1.55 -30.15
N SER A 288 4.83 -2.84 -30.01
CA SER A 288 5.87 -3.49 -30.80
C SER A 288 5.38 -3.85 -32.21
N ALA A 289 4.09 -4.12 -32.38
CA ALA A 289 3.48 -4.44 -33.67
C ALA A 289 3.16 -3.19 -34.53
N GLU A 290 3.02 -2.01 -33.90
CA GLU A 290 2.83 -0.73 -34.59
C GLU A 290 4.13 -0.10 -35.12
N LYS A 291 5.30 -0.71 -34.85
CA LYS A 291 6.62 -0.29 -35.35
C LYS A 291 7.05 -1.12 -36.55
#